data_AF-A0A6J8EPW8-F1
#
_entry.id   AF-A0A6J8EPW8-F1
#
_cell.length_a   1.000
_cell.length_b   1.000
_cell.length_c   1.000
_cell.angle_alpha   90.00
_cell.angle_beta   90.00
_cell.angle_gamma   90.00
#
_symmetry.space_group_name_H-M   'P 1'
#
loop_
_entity.id
_entity.type
_entity.pdbx_description
1 polymer ?
#
loop_
_entity_poly.entity_id
_entity_poly.type
_entity_poly.pdbx_seq_one_letter_code
_entity_poly.pdbx_strand_id
1 'polypeptide(L)'
;MFNMYISQFILDENAEHSLTYNLITILVKYDLFSFPETYVNEDYIPEKVLWSNIVRQSIEIYEENRWRRNLENRNELVRYFKIHPTLCEHRLIRLTVLSPDAKLELLVLVALGSAVIKKATCTICNKQSFDIVKHLIMECHVLLTERNVMLYKIVDELPIQKSVDIFNLDDDLLEVLLAAVNDTVYDLDPKVWSRMMFYVAK
;
A
#
# COMPACT_ATOMS: atom_id res chain seq x y z
N MET A 1 25.65 31.23 -1.71
CA MET A 1 25.81 32.01 -0.46
C MET A 1 24.75 31.61 0.58
N PHE A 2 23.47 31.47 0.18
CA PHE A 2 22.35 31.06 1.06
C PHE A 2 22.50 29.66 1.69
N ASN A 3 22.94 28.66 0.92
CA ASN A 3 23.22 27.29 1.43
C ASN A 3 24.27 27.28 2.56
N MET A 4 25.22 28.22 2.56
CA MET A 4 26.29 28.30 3.57
C MET A 4 25.75 28.79 4.92
N TYR A 5 24.84 29.78 4.90
CA TYR A 5 24.18 30.31 6.10
C TYR A 5 23.24 29.29 6.75
N ILE A 6 22.64 28.41 5.95
CA ILE A 6 21.73 27.37 6.44
C ILE A 6 22.48 26.22 7.08
N SER A 7 23.60 25.79 6.48
CA SER A 7 24.51 24.85 7.15
C SER A 7 24.98 25.39 8.50
N GLN A 8 25.20 26.70 8.61
CA GLN A 8 25.62 27.34 9.86
C GLN A 8 24.48 27.51 10.87
N PHE A 9 23.26 27.77 10.42
CA PHE A 9 22.05 27.88 11.27
C PHE A 9 21.54 26.51 11.75
N ILE A 10 21.74 25.45 10.96
CA ILE A 10 21.39 24.07 11.35
C ILE A 10 22.34 23.52 12.43
N LEU A 11 23.57 24.05 12.50
CA LEU A 11 24.60 23.63 13.48
C LEU A 11 24.53 24.37 14.82
N ASP A 12 23.62 25.33 14.99
CA ASP A 12 23.45 26.06 16.26
C ASP A 12 22.50 25.29 17.19
N GLU A 13 23.04 24.69 18.26
CA GLU A 13 22.29 23.88 19.24
C GLU A 13 21.13 24.64 19.91
N ASN A 14 21.16 25.98 19.90
CA ASN A 14 20.07 26.81 20.42
C ASN A 14 18.91 27.02 19.42
N ALA A 15 19.10 26.63 18.16
CA ALA A 15 18.13 26.80 17.07
C ALA A 15 17.21 25.59 16.88
N GLU A 16 17.55 24.40 17.42
CA GLU A 16 16.84 23.12 17.23
C GLU A 16 15.34 23.14 17.59
N HIS A 17 14.90 24.13 18.37
CA HIS A 17 13.50 24.30 18.75
C HIS A 17 12.83 25.57 18.19
N SER A 18 13.53 26.33 17.34
CA SER A 18 12.97 27.54 16.73
C SER A 18 12.00 27.19 15.59
N LEU A 19 10.94 28.01 15.42
CA LEU A 19 10.00 27.89 14.30
C LEU A 19 10.74 27.95 12.95
N THR A 20 11.72 28.84 12.83
CA THR A 20 12.54 29.00 11.62
C THR A 20 13.34 27.75 11.28
N TYR A 21 13.99 27.14 12.27
CA TYR A 21 14.71 25.88 12.07
C TYR A 21 13.77 24.74 11.62
N ASN A 22 12.60 24.62 12.24
CA ASN A 22 11.60 23.62 11.85
C ASN A 22 11.10 23.84 10.41
N LEU A 23 10.85 25.08 10.02
CA LEU A 23 10.44 25.42 8.66
C LEU A 23 11.54 25.09 7.64
N ILE A 24 12.80 25.46 7.92
CA ILE A 24 13.94 25.13 7.06
C ILE A 24 14.09 23.62 6.92
N THR A 25 13.99 22.87 8.02
CA THR A 25 14.08 21.40 8.02
C THR A 25 13.00 20.77 7.16
N ILE A 26 11.75 21.26 7.24
CA ILE A 26 10.64 20.81 6.40
C ILE A 26 10.91 21.13 4.92
N LEU A 27 11.36 22.36 4.62
CA LEU A 27 11.65 22.78 3.26
C LEU A 27 12.76 21.94 2.63
N VAL A 28 13.82 21.63 3.38
CA VAL A 28 14.91 20.75 2.93
C VAL A 28 14.43 19.31 2.77
N LYS A 29 13.67 18.78 3.74
CA LYS A 29 13.15 17.40 3.71
C LYS A 29 12.32 17.13 2.45
N TYR A 30 11.47 18.07 2.06
CA TYR A 30 10.54 17.92 0.94
C TYR A 30 11.03 18.56 -0.37
N ASP A 31 12.31 18.94 -0.47
CA ASP A 31 12.90 19.58 -1.65
C ASP A 31 12.12 20.84 -2.11
N LEU A 32 11.62 21.61 -1.16
CA LEU A 32 10.91 22.88 -1.36
C LEU A 32 11.83 24.09 -1.22
N PHE A 33 13.12 23.85 -0.98
CA PHE A 33 14.08 24.89 -0.65
C PHE A 33 14.42 25.82 -1.84
N SER A 34 14.23 25.32 -3.06
CA SER A 34 14.36 26.12 -4.29
C SER A 34 13.35 27.27 -4.36
N PHE A 35 12.20 27.18 -3.69
CA PHE A 35 11.16 28.22 -3.75
C PHE A 35 11.52 29.53 -3.03
N PRO A 36 12.00 29.51 -1.77
CA PRO A 36 12.57 30.71 -1.16
C PRO A 36 13.70 31.34 -1.97
N GLU A 37 14.52 30.53 -2.66
CA GLU A 37 15.60 31.02 -3.52
C GLU A 37 15.04 31.72 -4.78
N THR A 38 14.05 31.13 -5.46
CA THR A 38 13.34 31.76 -6.57
C THR A 38 12.64 33.05 -6.13
N TYR A 39 12.00 33.06 -4.96
CA TYR A 39 11.38 34.28 -4.43
C TYR A 39 12.39 35.41 -4.23
N VAL A 40 13.53 35.12 -3.59
CA VAL A 40 14.58 36.13 -3.34
C VAL A 40 15.20 36.66 -4.64
N ASN A 41 15.33 35.81 -5.66
CA ASN A 41 16.02 36.16 -6.90
C ASN A 41 15.10 36.74 -7.99
N GLU A 42 13.84 36.33 -8.04
CA GLU A 42 12.89 36.65 -9.11
C GLU A 42 11.69 37.49 -8.66
N ASP A 43 11.59 37.79 -7.36
CA ASP A 43 10.49 38.54 -6.72
C ASP A 43 9.11 37.93 -7.03
N TYR A 44 9.08 36.61 -7.27
CA TYR A 44 7.90 35.86 -7.63
C TYR A 44 7.35 35.11 -6.41
N ILE A 45 6.10 35.42 -6.05
CA ILE A 45 5.33 34.67 -5.06
C ILE A 45 4.23 33.91 -5.80
N PRO A 46 4.22 32.57 -5.79
CA PRO A 46 3.12 31.82 -6.37
C PRO A 46 1.81 32.11 -5.62
N GLU A 47 0.70 32.10 -6.35
CA GLU A 47 -0.61 32.18 -5.71
C GLU A 47 -0.79 31.06 -4.67
N LYS A 48 -1.51 31.36 -3.60
CA LYS A 48 -1.73 30.42 -2.47
C LYS A 48 -2.17 29.03 -2.92
N VAL A 49 -3.03 28.95 -3.95
CA VAL A 49 -3.53 27.68 -4.50
C VAL A 49 -2.42 26.89 -5.17
N LEU A 50 -1.62 27.55 -6.01
CA LEU A 50 -0.48 26.96 -6.69
C LEU A 50 0.56 26.46 -5.68
N TRP A 51 0.91 27.30 -4.69
CA TRP A 51 1.83 26.93 -3.63
C TRP A 51 1.35 25.71 -2.85
N SER A 52 0.08 25.68 -2.46
CA SER A 52 -0.49 24.56 -1.73
C SER A 52 -0.42 23.24 -2.52
N ASN A 53 -0.61 23.30 -3.84
CA ASN A 53 -0.51 22.12 -4.70
C ASN A 53 0.93 21.63 -4.83
N ILE A 54 1.90 22.54 -4.98
CA ILE A 54 3.33 22.22 -5.03
C ILE A 54 3.75 21.53 -3.73
N VAL A 55 3.46 22.15 -2.58
CA VAL A 55 3.79 21.59 -1.27
C VAL A 55 3.19 20.19 -1.09
N ARG A 56 1.92 20.01 -1.48
CA ARG A 56 1.24 18.71 -1.39
C ARG A 56 1.94 17.65 -2.26
N GLN A 57 2.22 17.96 -3.52
CA GLN A 57 2.89 17.04 -4.45
C GLN A 57 4.28 16.66 -3.97
N SER A 58 5.07 17.63 -3.49
CA SER A 58 6.41 17.36 -2.95
C SER A 58 6.37 16.43 -1.72
N ILE A 59 5.40 16.65 -0.81
CA ILE A 59 5.19 15.77 0.34
C ILE A 59 4.78 14.37 -0.09
N GLU A 60 3.80 14.26 -0.99
CA GLU A 60 3.31 12.97 -1.52
C GLU A 60 4.44 12.17 -2.18
N ILE A 61 5.22 12.79 -3.07
CA ILE A 61 6.35 12.15 -3.75
C ILE A 61 7.41 11.70 -2.75
N TYR A 62 7.77 12.56 -1.78
CA TYR A 62 8.79 12.22 -0.79
C TYR A 62 8.34 11.05 0.10
N GLU A 63 7.14 11.11 0.67
CA GLU A 63 6.66 10.06 1.58
C GLU A 63 6.41 8.75 0.84
N GLU A 64 5.91 8.78 -0.40
CA GLU A 64 5.80 7.61 -1.28
C GLU A 64 7.17 6.95 -1.51
N ASN A 65 8.17 7.73 -1.93
CA ASN A 65 9.52 7.23 -2.18
C ASN A 65 10.17 6.66 -0.91
N ARG A 66 10.00 7.35 0.22
CA ARG A 66 10.49 6.89 1.52
C ARG A 66 9.81 5.59 1.94
N TRP A 67 8.49 5.50 1.78
CA TRP A 67 7.70 4.31 2.07
C TRP A 67 8.16 3.12 1.23
N ARG A 68 8.32 3.28 -0.10
CA ARG A 68 8.84 2.24 -1.00
C ARG A 68 10.23 1.75 -0.58
N ARG A 69 11.19 2.67 -0.39
CA ARG A 69 12.57 2.32 0.01
C ARG A 69 12.63 1.54 1.32
N ASN A 70 11.75 1.88 2.27
CA ASN A 70 11.66 1.19 3.56
C ASN A 70 11.10 -0.24 3.44
N LEU A 71 10.39 -0.55 2.35
CA LEU A 71 9.77 -1.87 2.12
C LEU A 71 10.56 -2.74 1.13
N GLU A 72 11.17 -2.16 0.10
CA GLU A 72 11.88 -2.89 -0.97
C GLU A 72 12.95 -3.85 -0.45
N ASN A 73 13.60 -3.51 0.67
CA ASN A 73 14.67 -4.33 1.26
C ASN A 73 14.18 -5.30 2.34
N ARG A 74 12.88 -5.42 2.55
CA ARG A 74 12.28 -6.22 3.64
C ARG A 74 11.48 -7.38 3.06
N ASN A 75 12.16 -8.50 2.84
CA ASN A 75 11.55 -9.73 2.31
C ASN A 75 10.32 -10.18 3.11
N GLU A 76 10.30 -9.93 4.41
CA GLU A 76 9.19 -10.27 5.29
C GLU A 76 7.93 -9.41 5.04
N LEU A 77 8.04 -8.31 4.29
CA LEU A 77 6.97 -7.39 3.93
C LEU A 77 6.63 -7.40 2.42
N VAL A 78 7.20 -8.32 1.63
CA VAL A 78 6.99 -8.35 0.18
C VAL A 78 5.51 -8.45 -0.20
N ARG A 79 4.70 -9.22 0.55
CA ARG A 79 3.25 -9.32 0.32
C ARG A 79 2.56 -7.97 0.52
N TYR A 80 2.88 -7.28 1.61
CA TYR A 80 2.32 -5.97 1.91
C TYR A 80 2.67 -4.97 0.79
N PHE A 81 3.92 -4.99 0.31
CA PHE A 81 4.36 -4.14 -0.79
C PHE A 81 3.61 -4.43 -2.10
N LYS A 82 3.36 -5.71 -2.44
CA LYS A 82 2.57 -6.08 -3.62
C LYS A 82 1.11 -5.65 -3.53
N ILE A 83 0.49 -5.76 -2.35
CA ILE A 83 -0.92 -5.39 -2.13
C ILE A 83 -1.11 -3.86 -2.15
N HIS A 84 -0.09 -3.12 -1.68
CA HIS A 84 -0.09 -1.67 -1.64
C HIS A 84 0.92 -1.10 -2.64
N PRO A 85 0.67 -1.08 -3.96
CA PRO A 85 1.64 -0.54 -4.92
C PRO A 85 1.91 0.96 -4.76
N THR A 86 1.05 1.66 -4.00
CA THR A 86 1.19 3.08 -3.64
C THR A 86 0.82 3.30 -2.18
N LEU A 87 1.28 4.41 -1.60
CA LEU A 87 0.92 4.89 -0.27
C LEU A 87 -0.54 5.38 -0.27
N CYS A 88 -1.45 4.42 -0.24
CA CYS A 88 -2.88 4.66 -0.20
C CYS A 88 -3.58 3.69 0.75
N GLU A 89 -4.81 4.04 1.10
CA GLU A 89 -5.69 3.18 1.90
C GLU A 89 -5.95 1.85 1.19
N HIS A 90 -5.99 0.76 1.97
CA HIS A 90 -6.29 -0.58 1.46
C HIS A 90 -7.67 -0.61 0.78
N ARG A 91 -7.75 -1.16 -0.44
CA ARG A 91 -9.00 -1.13 -1.23
C ARG A 91 -10.19 -1.80 -0.53
N LEU A 92 -9.94 -2.90 0.18
CA LEU A 92 -10.97 -3.58 0.98
C LEU A 92 -11.58 -2.71 2.08
N ILE A 93 -10.86 -1.71 2.62
CA ILE A 93 -11.43 -0.81 3.63
C ILE A 93 -12.59 -0.02 3.02
N ARG A 94 -12.48 0.40 1.76
CA ARG A 94 -13.57 1.08 1.05
C ARG A 94 -14.79 0.17 0.86
N LEU A 95 -14.59 -1.14 0.68
CA LEU A 95 -15.67 -2.11 0.61
C LEU A 95 -16.42 -2.26 1.93
N THR A 96 -15.76 -2.05 3.08
CA THR A 96 -16.43 -2.16 4.39
C THR A 96 -17.54 -1.12 4.57
N VAL A 97 -17.45 0.03 3.89
CA VAL A 97 -18.49 1.05 3.87
C VAL A 97 -19.68 0.62 3.02
N LEU A 98 -19.43 -0.12 1.92
CA LEU A 98 -20.46 -0.58 0.98
C LEU A 98 -21.11 -1.91 1.40
N SER A 99 -20.44 -2.70 2.24
CA SER A 99 -20.91 -4.00 2.71
C SER A 99 -20.66 -4.14 4.21
N PRO A 100 -21.43 -3.42 5.06
CA PRO A 100 -21.25 -3.44 6.52
C PRO A 100 -21.35 -4.85 7.11
N ASP A 101 -22.19 -5.71 6.53
CA ASP A 101 -22.40 -7.09 6.97
C ASP A 101 -21.18 -8.00 6.77
N ALA A 102 -20.24 -7.61 5.90
CA ALA A 102 -18.99 -8.33 5.64
C ALA A 102 -17.76 -7.61 6.21
N LYS A 103 -17.97 -6.60 7.07
CA LYS A 103 -16.89 -5.74 7.55
C LYS A 103 -15.81 -6.52 8.28
N LEU A 104 -16.18 -7.48 9.13
CA LEU A 104 -15.21 -8.25 9.92
C LEU A 104 -14.35 -9.12 9.01
N GLU A 105 -14.98 -9.82 8.08
CA GLU A 105 -14.36 -10.69 7.10
C GLU A 105 -13.40 -9.91 6.19
N LEU A 106 -13.81 -8.74 5.71
CA LEU A 106 -12.95 -7.86 4.92
C LEU A 106 -11.75 -7.34 5.72
N LEU A 107 -11.93 -7.01 7.00
CA LEU A 107 -10.83 -6.59 7.88
C LEU A 107 -9.85 -7.73 8.17
N VAL A 108 -10.33 -8.99 8.21
CA VAL A 108 -9.45 -10.16 8.29
C VAL A 108 -8.57 -10.25 7.05
N LEU A 109 -9.11 -10.06 5.84
CA LEU A 109 -8.30 -10.05 4.62
C LEU A 109 -7.25 -8.93 4.63
N VAL A 110 -7.60 -7.72 5.09
CA VAL A 110 -6.64 -6.61 5.27
C VAL A 110 -5.51 -7.02 6.23
N ALA A 111 -5.85 -7.65 7.35
CA ALA A 111 -4.88 -8.12 8.34
C ALA A 111 -3.95 -9.21 7.76
N LEU A 112 -4.49 -10.13 6.97
CA LEU A 112 -3.72 -11.18 6.29
C LEU A 112 -2.79 -10.61 5.21
N GLY A 113 -3.25 -9.62 4.45
CA GLY A 113 -2.44 -8.88 3.48
C GLY A 113 -1.28 -8.12 4.13
N SER A 114 -1.50 -7.64 5.36
CA SER A 114 -0.50 -6.90 6.15
C SER A 114 0.38 -7.78 7.04
N ALA A 115 0.13 -9.09 7.08
CA ALA A 115 0.85 -10.00 7.95
C ALA A 115 2.28 -10.25 7.44
N VAL A 116 3.24 -10.07 8.34
CA VAL A 116 4.66 -10.35 8.11
C VAL A 116 4.86 -11.82 7.72
N ILE A 117 5.60 -12.06 6.63
CA ILE A 117 6.03 -13.40 6.22
C ILE A 117 7.05 -13.91 7.23
N LYS A 118 6.69 -14.99 7.91
CA LYS A 118 7.57 -15.65 8.87
C LYS A 118 7.23 -17.12 9.00
N LYS A 119 8.24 -17.91 9.34
CA LYS A 119 8.10 -19.34 9.60
C LYS A 119 7.16 -19.58 10.79
N ALA A 120 6.10 -20.36 10.58
CA ALA A 120 5.14 -20.72 11.61
C ALA A 120 4.55 -22.11 11.37
N THR A 121 3.93 -22.68 12.40
CA THR A 121 3.21 -23.95 12.30
C THR A 121 1.73 -23.66 12.09
N CYS A 122 1.13 -24.30 11.08
CA CYS A 122 -0.29 -24.24 10.83
C CYS A 122 -1.07 -24.91 11.96
N THR A 123 -1.98 -24.18 12.60
CA THR A 123 -2.81 -24.70 13.70
C THR A 123 -3.86 -25.70 13.25
N ILE A 124 -4.17 -25.75 11.96
CA ILE A 124 -5.19 -26.63 11.38
C ILE A 124 -4.58 -27.97 10.97
N CYS A 125 -3.46 -27.93 10.25
CA CYS A 125 -2.86 -29.12 9.65
C CYS A 125 -1.52 -29.54 10.28
N ASN A 126 -1.04 -28.79 11.28
CA ASN A 126 0.22 -28.99 11.99
C ASN A 126 1.49 -29.01 11.13
N LYS A 127 1.42 -28.56 9.86
CA LYS A 127 2.60 -28.40 8.99
C LYS A 127 3.29 -27.07 9.22
N GLN A 128 4.62 -27.07 9.12
CA GLN A 128 5.42 -25.85 9.15
C GLN A 128 5.42 -25.19 7.76
N SER A 129 5.23 -23.87 7.71
CA SER A 129 5.33 -23.07 6.50
C SER A 129 6.19 -21.83 6.73
N PHE A 130 6.88 -21.36 5.70
CA PHE A 130 7.58 -20.06 5.69
C PHE A 130 6.64 -18.87 5.56
N ASP A 131 5.48 -19.13 4.96
CA ASP A 131 4.38 -18.18 4.82
C ASP A 131 3.10 -18.84 5.28
N ILE A 132 2.66 -18.48 6.49
CA ILE A 132 1.44 -19.05 7.06
C ILE A 132 0.17 -18.61 6.32
N VAL A 133 0.17 -17.42 5.74
CA VAL A 133 -1.00 -16.88 5.02
C VAL A 133 -1.14 -17.58 3.67
N LYS A 134 -0.04 -17.68 2.90
CA LYS A 134 -0.01 -18.49 1.67
C LYS A 134 -0.43 -19.93 1.96
N HIS A 135 0.10 -20.50 3.04
CA HIS A 135 -0.28 -21.85 3.42
C HIS A 135 -1.78 -21.99 3.68
N LEU A 136 -2.38 -21.13 4.52
CA LEU A 136 -3.80 -21.21 4.86
C LEU A 136 -4.70 -21.02 3.64
N ILE A 137 -4.40 -20.03 2.81
CA ILE A 137 -5.27 -19.65 1.68
C ILE A 137 -5.05 -20.59 0.48
N MET A 138 -3.81 -20.94 0.15
CA MET A 138 -3.47 -21.59 -1.13
C MET A 138 -3.06 -23.06 -1.03
N GLU A 139 -2.49 -23.51 0.09
CA GLU A 139 -1.78 -24.81 0.14
C GLU A 139 -2.33 -25.80 1.17
N CYS A 140 -3.07 -25.34 2.18
CA CYS A 140 -3.53 -26.17 3.27
C CYS A 140 -4.47 -27.25 2.73
N HIS A 141 -4.09 -28.51 2.92
CA HIS A 141 -4.86 -29.66 2.43
C HIS A 141 -6.18 -29.87 3.19
N VAL A 142 -6.22 -29.46 4.46
CA VAL A 142 -7.45 -29.54 5.28
C VAL A 142 -8.50 -28.54 4.79
N LEU A 143 -8.07 -27.42 4.18
CA LEU A 143 -8.93 -26.38 3.63
C LEU A 143 -9.18 -26.52 2.13
N LEU A 144 -8.87 -27.68 1.53
CA LEU A 144 -8.96 -27.88 0.09
C LEU A 144 -10.41 -27.72 -0.41
N THR A 145 -11.38 -28.24 0.33
CA THR A 145 -12.80 -28.18 -0.05
C THR A 145 -13.31 -26.74 -0.03
N GLU A 146 -13.03 -26.01 1.05
CA GLU A 146 -13.40 -24.61 1.25
C GLU A 146 -12.74 -23.73 0.18
N ARG A 147 -11.44 -23.93 -0.07
CA ARG A 147 -10.72 -23.24 -1.16
C ARG A 147 -11.38 -23.51 -2.50
N ASN A 148 -11.70 -24.76 -2.84
CA ASN A 148 -12.33 -25.07 -4.12
C ASN A 148 -13.70 -24.39 -4.24
N VAL A 149 -14.52 -24.41 -3.19
CA VAL A 149 -15.82 -23.72 -3.17
C VAL A 149 -15.66 -22.20 -3.38
N MET A 150 -14.69 -21.58 -2.70
CA MET A 150 -14.36 -20.17 -2.89
C MET A 150 -13.98 -19.90 -4.35
N LEU A 151 -13.05 -20.69 -4.91
CA LEU A 151 -12.57 -20.51 -6.29
C LEU A 151 -13.68 -20.71 -7.33
N TYR A 152 -14.58 -21.68 -7.14
CA TYR A 152 -15.74 -21.86 -8.03
C TYR A 152 -16.65 -20.62 -8.04
N LYS A 153 -16.97 -20.07 -6.87
CA LYS A 153 -17.78 -18.85 -6.77
C LYS A 153 -17.10 -17.64 -7.44
N ILE A 154 -15.77 -17.56 -7.37
CA ILE A 154 -15.01 -16.53 -8.06
C ILE A 154 -15.11 -16.71 -9.58
N VAL A 155 -14.95 -17.94 -10.09
CA VAL A 155 -15.10 -18.23 -11.52
C VAL A 155 -16.48 -17.86 -12.03
N ASP A 156 -17.54 -18.14 -11.27
CA ASP A 156 -18.92 -17.86 -11.65
C ASP A 156 -19.21 -16.34 -11.81
N GLU A 157 -18.44 -15.49 -11.13
CA GLU A 157 -18.57 -14.03 -11.22
C GLU A 157 -17.75 -13.41 -12.35
N LEU A 158 -16.73 -14.11 -12.83
CA LEU A 158 -15.75 -13.56 -13.76
C LEU A 158 -16.09 -13.91 -15.22
N PRO A 159 -15.85 -12.98 -16.16
CA PRO A 159 -15.80 -13.34 -17.57
C PRO A 159 -14.74 -14.44 -17.81
N ILE A 160 -15.04 -15.39 -18.70
CA ILE A 160 -14.20 -16.58 -18.96
C ILE A 160 -12.73 -16.21 -19.20
N GLN A 161 -12.46 -15.16 -19.98
CA GLN A 161 -11.07 -14.75 -20.23
C GLN A 161 -10.37 -14.28 -18.95
N LYS A 162 -11.04 -13.46 -18.14
CA LYS A 162 -10.48 -12.93 -16.89
C LYS A 162 -10.34 -14.01 -15.82
N SER A 163 -11.20 -15.03 -15.80
CA SER A 163 -10.99 -16.18 -14.92
C SER A 163 -9.73 -16.94 -15.31
N VAL A 164 -9.55 -17.28 -16.58
CA VAL A 164 -8.30 -17.90 -17.08
C VAL A 164 -7.08 -17.06 -16.70
N ASP A 165 -7.13 -15.74 -16.93
CA ASP A 165 -6.02 -14.84 -16.61
C ASP A 165 -5.69 -14.83 -15.09
N ILE A 166 -6.70 -14.81 -14.22
CA ILE A 166 -6.50 -14.82 -12.76
C ILE A 166 -5.93 -16.14 -12.27
N PHE A 167 -6.43 -17.27 -12.79
CA PHE A 167 -5.97 -18.59 -12.37
C PHE A 167 -4.59 -18.98 -12.90
N ASN A 168 -4.10 -18.27 -13.91
CA ASN A 168 -2.73 -18.39 -14.40
C ASN A 168 -1.72 -17.52 -13.62
N LEU A 169 -2.18 -16.76 -12.61
CA LEU A 169 -1.29 -16.01 -11.71
C LEU A 169 -0.69 -16.98 -10.67
N ASP A 170 0.30 -17.78 -11.06
CA ASP A 170 0.91 -18.80 -10.18
C ASP A 170 1.22 -18.27 -8.77
N ASP A 171 2.16 -17.32 -8.68
CA ASP A 171 2.64 -16.78 -7.40
C ASP A 171 1.91 -15.52 -6.94
N ASP A 172 1.14 -14.87 -7.81
CA ASP A 172 0.47 -13.59 -7.53
C ASP A 172 -1.03 -13.74 -7.21
N LEU A 173 -1.61 -14.93 -7.38
CA LEU A 173 -3.02 -15.18 -7.08
C LEU A 173 -3.34 -14.87 -5.61
N LEU A 174 -2.44 -15.21 -4.68
CA LEU A 174 -2.62 -14.90 -3.26
C LEU A 174 -2.82 -13.40 -3.04
N GLU A 175 -1.97 -12.58 -3.62
CA GLU A 175 -2.03 -11.12 -3.51
C GLU A 175 -3.31 -10.58 -4.13
N VAL A 176 -3.76 -11.11 -5.27
CA VAL A 176 -5.05 -10.75 -5.88
C VAL A 176 -6.22 -11.07 -4.95
N LEU A 177 -6.22 -12.25 -4.32
CA LEU A 177 -7.23 -12.64 -3.33
C LEU A 177 -7.18 -11.73 -2.09
N LEU A 178 -6.01 -11.18 -1.78
CA LEU A 178 -5.80 -10.19 -0.71
C LEU A 178 -5.89 -8.74 -1.21
N ALA A 179 -6.55 -8.52 -2.36
CA ALA A 179 -6.91 -7.24 -2.96
C ALA A 179 -5.80 -6.45 -3.68
N ALA A 180 -4.67 -7.08 -4.01
CA ALA A 180 -3.70 -6.48 -4.92
C ALA A 180 -4.34 -6.19 -6.28
N VAL A 181 -3.90 -5.10 -6.90
CA VAL A 181 -4.34 -4.70 -8.24
C VAL A 181 -3.18 -4.93 -9.18
N ASN A 182 -3.42 -5.76 -10.19
CA ASN A 182 -2.57 -5.91 -11.35
C ASN A 182 -3.40 -5.63 -12.61
N ASP A 183 -2.74 -5.67 -13.77
CA ASP A 183 -3.39 -5.43 -15.06
C ASP A 183 -4.60 -6.36 -15.29
N THR A 184 -4.54 -7.59 -14.77
CA THR A 184 -5.64 -8.55 -14.87
C THR A 184 -6.90 -8.04 -14.16
N VAL A 185 -6.77 -7.51 -12.95
CA VAL A 185 -7.87 -7.06 -12.08
C VAL A 185 -8.31 -5.63 -12.38
N TYR A 186 -7.43 -4.80 -12.95
CA TYR A 186 -7.68 -3.37 -13.15
C TYR A 186 -8.92 -3.09 -14.03
N ASP A 187 -9.15 -3.93 -15.05
CA ASP A 187 -10.29 -3.77 -15.97
C ASP A 187 -11.60 -4.38 -15.47
N LEU A 188 -11.62 -4.99 -14.29
CA LEU A 188 -12.84 -5.59 -13.77
C LEU A 188 -13.84 -4.51 -13.33
N ASP A 189 -15.11 -4.73 -13.66
CA ASP A 189 -16.19 -3.91 -13.13
C ASP A 189 -16.10 -3.88 -11.59
N PRO A 190 -16.14 -2.69 -10.94
CA PRO A 190 -16.00 -2.59 -9.50
C PRO A 190 -16.99 -3.44 -8.70
N LYS A 191 -18.19 -3.69 -9.22
CA LYS A 191 -19.18 -4.57 -8.58
C LYS A 191 -18.79 -6.04 -8.70
N VAL A 192 -18.24 -6.47 -9.83
CA VAL A 192 -17.71 -7.84 -10.01
C VAL A 192 -16.55 -8.06 -9.04
N TRP A 193 -15.60 -7.13 -8.99
CA TRP A 193 -14.48 -7.20 -8.04
C TRP A 193 -14.96 -7.23 -6.59
N SER A 194 -15.94 -6.41 -6.23
CA SER A 194 -16.54 -6.40 -4.89
C SER A 194 -17.18 -7.74 -4.52
N ARG A 195 -17.90 -8.40 -5.45
CA ARG A 195 -18.49 -9.72 -5.20
C ARG A 195 -17.44 -10.81 -5.07
N MET A 196 -16.39 -10.75 -5.90
CA MET A 196 -15.22 -11.62 -5.78
C MET A 196 -14.60 -11.53 -4.38
N MET A 197 -14.29 -10.32 -3.90
CA MET A 197 -13.71 -10.12 -2.57
C MET A 197 -14.63 -10.57 -1.43
N PHE A 198 -15.95 -10.46 -1.60
CA PHE A 198 -16.90 -10.99 -0.63
C PHE A 198 -16.83 -12.52 -0.50
N TYR A 199 -16.62 -13.24 -1.60
CA TYR A 199 -16.43 -14.70 -1.55
C TYR A 199 -15.09 -15.11 -0.94
N VAL A 200 -14.04 -14.32 -1.15
CA VAL A 200 -12.74 -14.56 -0.51
C VAL A 200 -12.81 -14.34 1.00
N ALA A 201 -13.61 -13.37 1.44
CA ALA A 201 -13.71 -13.02 2.84
C ALA A 201 -14.50 -14.04 3.68
N LYS A 202 -15.42 -14.79 3.04
CA LYS A 202 -16.32 -15.76 3.69
C LYS A 202 -15.73 -17.16 3.76
#